data_AF-A0A350XRL7-F1
#
_entry.id   AF-A0A350XRL7-F1
#
_cell.length_a   1.000
_cell.length_b   1.000
_cell.length_c   1.000
_cell.angle_alpha   90.00
_cell.angle_beta   90.00
_cell.angle_gamma   90.00
#
_symmetry.space_group_name_H-M   'P 1'
#
loop_
_entity.id
_entity.type
_entity.pdbx_description
1 polymer ?
#
loop_
_entity_poly.entity_id
_entity_poly.type
_entity_poly.pdbx_seq_one_letter_code
_entity_poly.pdbx_strand_id
1 'polypeptide(L)'
;MLETTPATVARPQAPAEMAEPVPDIDFDWRPRPLDATVGARRSFRWSILVAAAVLGGVALVAVQILVTVPQQRADARRGEYREALTAFEPALTALAAAPAPSDPEALGAFADASAGFAEVVRAALPTVIPLLPIGPIEELRPARSEMLAVVDAAESLLTDLAAATRHREAAAAILAFPLLPTSAPEALIDPAARAIADMQSATERGYAALDDDPAFAGYRDRVAAAIDALPAWADAYLLALRRGDAAETTTLIAQFQAQIALATAELESAVADVDAAARTTITEMQRRLDEARILLG
;
A
#
# COMPACT_ATOMS: atom_id res chain seq x y z
N MET A 1 -83.96 13.60 -22.24
CA MET A 1 -85.20 14.06 -22.89
C MET A 1 -85.14 13.65 -24.35
N LEU A 2 -85.97 12.67 -24.69
CA LEU A 2 -86.28 12.19 -26.02
C LEU A 2 -87.47 13.00 -26.53
N GLU A 3 -87.41 13.56 -27.73
CA GLU A 3 -88.58 13.84 -28.59
C GLU A 3 -88.09 13.69 -30.04
N THR A 4 -88.24 12.55 -30.72
CA THR A 4 -89.42 11.96 -31.38
C THR A 4 -90.13 12.90 -32.35
N THR A 5 -90.11 12.57 -33.64
CA THR A 5 -91.38 12.43 -34.38
C THR A 5 -91.20 11.53 -35.63
N PRO A 6 -92.22 10.73 -35.98
CA PRO A 6 -92.12 9.55 -36.84
C PRO A 6 -92.60 9.84 -38.28
N ALA A 7 -92.35 8.90 -39.19
CA ALA A 7 -93.39 8.21 -39.96
C ALA A 7 -92.78 7.39 -41.10
N THR A 8 -92.82 6.08 -40.96
CA THR A 8 -92.70 5.11 -42.04
C THR A 8 -94.08 4.55 -42.31
N VAL A 9 -94.67 4.77 -43.49
CA VAL A 9 -95.62 3.81 -44.11
C VAL A 9 -95.54 3.87 -45.65
N ALA A 10 -95.06 2.75 -46.18
CA ALA A 10 -95.28 2.06 -47.47
C ALA A 10 -95.84 2.76 -48.74
N ARG A 11 -95.08 2.52 -49.83
CA ARG A 11 -95.44 2.32 -51.28
C ARG A 11 -96.71 1.47 -51.50
N PRO A 12 -97.36 1.40 -52.70
CA PRO A 12 -96.79 1.36 -54.08
C PRO A 12 -97.64 2.16 -55.12
N GLN A 13 -97.34 2.32 -56.41
CA GLN A 13 -97.02 1.40 -57.51
C GLN A 13 -96.40 2.18 -58.69
N ALA A 14 -95.48 1.54 -59.41
CA ALA A 14 -95.06 1.87 -60.78
C ALA A 14 -96.17 1.42 -61.79
N PRO A 15 -96.22 1.87 -63.07
CA PRO A 15 -95.16 1.78 -64.08
C PRO A 15 -95.07 3.07 -64.97
N ALA A 16 -94.22 3.28 -65.97
CA ALA A 16 -93.33 2.46 -66.76
C ALA A 16 -92.16 3.31 -67.29
N GLU A 17 -91.01 2.65 -67.42
CA GLU A 17 -89.98 2.75 -68.47
C GLU A 17 -89.92 3.98 -69.39
N MET A 18 -88.75 4.61 -69.43
CA MET A 18 -87.94 4.62 -70.66
C MET A 18 -86.46 4.62 -70.26
N ALA A 19 -85.74 3.60 -70.73
CA ALA A 19 -84.33 3.34 -70.50
C ALA A 19 -83.48 4.06 -71.55
N GLU A 20 -82.35 4.62 -71.13
CA GLU A 20 -81.23 5.03 -71.98
C GLU A 20 -79.96 4.27 -71.55
N PRO A 21 -78.99 4.08 -72.47
CA PRO A 21 -78.45 2.77 -72.80
C PRO A 21 -77.27 2.32 -71.94
N VAL A 22 -77.23 1.01 -71.69
CA VAL A 22 -76.07 0.28 -71.16
C VAL A 22 -75.04 0.14 -72.28
N PRO A 23 -73.76 0.52 -72.08
CA PRO A 23 -72.73 0.32 -73.09
C PRO A 23 -72.44 -1.17 -73.29
N ASP A 24 -72.42 -1.60 -74.55
CA ASP A 24 -71.94 -2.93 -74.99
C ASP A 24 -70.49 -3.12 -74.55
N ILE A 25 -70.29 -3.92 -73.50
CA ILE A 25 -68.98 -4.48 -73.16
C ILE A 25 -68.92 -5.84 -73.84
N ASP A 26 -68.22 -5.91 -74.96
CA ASP A 26 -67.85 -7.15 -75.63
C ASP A 26 -67.03 -8.03 -74.65
N PHE A 27 -67.72 -8.98 -74.01
CA PHE A 27 -67.12 -10.01 -73.18
C PHE A 27 -66.51 -11.09 -74.11
N ASP A 28 -65.28 -10.85 -74.56
CA ASP A 28 -64.46 -11.83 -75.30
C ASP A 28 -64.03 -12.95 -74.32
N TRP A 29 -64.85 -14.01 -74.22
CA TRP A 29 -64.70 -15.16 -73.31
C TRP A 29 -63.58 -16.14 -73.71
N ARG A 30 -62.70 -15.75 -74.62
CA ARG A 30 -61.58 -16.59 -75.05
C ARG A 30 -60.49 -16.61 -73.97
N PRO A 31 -60.04 -17.80 -73.50
CA PRO A 31 -59.04 -17.89 -72.45
C PRO A 31 -57.69 -17.40 -73.00
N ARG A 32 -57.33 -16.16 -72.68
CA ARG A 32 -55.94 -15.70 -72.80
C ARG A 32 -55.17 -16.29 -71.61
N PRO A 33 -54.10 -17.09 -71.83
CA PRO A 33 -53.32 -17.62 -70.73
C PRO A 33 -52.73 -16.47 -69.91
N LEU A 34 -53.03 -16.48 -68.61
CA LEU A 34 -52.43 -15.63 -67.58
C LEU A 34 -50.96 -16.03 -67.37
N ASP A 35 -50.12 -15.84 -68.38
CA ASP A 35 -48.66 -15.93 -68.26
C ASP A 35 -48.08 -14.53 -68.03
N ALA A 36 -48.54 -13.90 -66.97
CA ALA A 36 -47.78 -12.88 -66.26
C ALA A 36 -47.64 -13.38 -64.83
N THR A 37 -46.83 -14.43 -64.69
CA THR A 37 -46.22 -14.77 -63.42
C THR A 37 -45.57 -13.50 -62.89
N VAL A 38 -46.17 -12.89 -61.86
CA VAL A 38 -45.47 -11.99 -60.97
C VAL A 38 -44.40 -12.86 -60.31
N GLY A 39 -43.28 -13.01 -61.00
CA GLY A 39 -42.05 -13.55 -60.47
C GLY A 39 -41.53 -12.53 -59.48
N ALA A 40 -42.17 -12.44 -58.31
CA ALA A 40 -41.52 -11.93 -57.12
C ALA A 40 -40.36 -12.89 -56.84
N ARG A 41 -39.23 -12.69 -57.53
CA ARG A 41 -37.94 -13.21 -57.09
C ARG A 41 -37.73 -12.55 -55.73
N ARG A 42 -38.21 -13.19 -54.67
CA ARG A 42 -37.62 -13.07 -53.33
C ARG A 42 -36.19 -13.56 -53.51
N SER A 43 -35.29 -12.66 -53.94
CA SER A 43 -33.86 -12.89 -53.88
C SER A 43 -33.55 -12.98 -52.40
N PHE A 44 -33.47 -14.20 -51.88
CA PHE A 44 -33.05 -14.44 -50.51
C PHE A 44 -31.67 -13.80 -50.37
N ARG A 45 -31.58 -12.71 -49.61
CA ARG A 45 -30.37 -11.88 -49.50
C ARG A 45 -29.38 -12.59 -48.57
N TRP A 46 -28.78 -13.66 -49.07
CA TRP A 46 -27.76 -14.45 -48.38
C TRP A 46 -26.64 -13.58 -47.82
N SER A 47 -26.27 -12.50 -48.50
CA SER A 47 -25.28 -11.53 -48.02
C SER A 47 -25.67 -10.87 -46.70
N ILE A 48 -26.96 -10.60 -46.45
CA ILE A 48 -27.44 -10.02 -45.20
C ILE A 48 -27.39 -11.06 -44.08
N LEU A 49 -27.77 -12.31 -44.35
CA LEU A 49 -27.69 -13.39 -43.36
C LEU A 49 -26.25 -13.74 -43.00
N VAL A 50 -25.35 -13.77 -43.99
CA VAL A 50 -23.92 -14.00 -43.76
C VAL A 50 -23.32 -12.82 -42.98
N ALA A 51 -23.63 -11.58 -43.34
CA ALA A 51 -23.18 -10.41 -42.58
C ALA A 51 -23.72 -10.41 -41.14
N ALA A 52 -25.00 -10.76 -40.94
CA ALA A 52 -25.59 -10.86 -39.61
C ALA A 52 -24.99 -12.02 -38.79
N ALA A 53 -24.70 -13.16 -39.42
CA ALA A 53 -24.04 -14.30 -38.77
C ALA A 53 -22.59 -13.97 -38.39
N VAL A 54 -21.84 -13.29 -39.27
CA VAL A 54 -20.48 -12.84 -38.99
C VAL A 54 -20.47 -11.79 -37.87
N LEU A 55 -21.36 -10.79 -37.93
CA LEU A 55 -21.49 -9.77 -36.89
C LEU A 55 -21.94 -10.39 -35.56
N GLY A 56 -22.87 -11.35 -35.58
CA GLY A 56 -23.29 -12.10 -34.40
C GLY A 56 -22.17 -12.95 -33.81
N GLY A 57 -21.35 -13.59 -34.66
CA GLY A 57 -20.16 -14.33 -34.24
C GLY A 57 -19.09 -13.42 -33.63
N VAL A 58 -18.80 -12.28 -34.26
CA VAL A 58 -17.87 -11.26 -33.72
C VAL A 58 -18.40 -10.70 -32.40
N ALA A 59 -19.70 -10.43 -32.30
CA ALA A 59 -20.32 -9.98 -31.05
C ALA A 59 -20.21 -11.04 -29.94
N LEU A 60 -20.45 -12.31 -30.25
CA LEU A 60 -20.28 -13.41 -29.29
C LEU A 60 -18.84 -13.55 -28.82
N VAL A 61 -17.87 -13.52 -29.73
CA VAL A 61 -16.44 -13.56 -29.38
C VAL A 61 -16.05 -12.33 -28.56
N ALA A 62 -16.52 -11.14 -28.93
CA ALA A 62 -16.27 -9.92 -28.18
C ALA A 62 -16.87 -9.99 -26.76
N VAL A 63 -18.10 -10.50 -26.61
CA VAL A 63 -18.74 -10.76 -25.31
C VAL A 63 -17.93 -11.77 -24.51
N GLN A 64 -17.45 -12.83 -25.15
CA GLN A 64 -16.69 -13.88 -24.46
C GLN A 64 -15.31 -13.38 -24.00
N ILE A 65 -14.63 -12.57 -24.80
CA ILE A 65 -13.39 -11.88 -24.39
C ILE A 65 -13.67 -10.88 -23.26
N LEU A 66 -14.77 -10.13 -23.37
CA LEU A 66 -15.17 -9.14 -22.38
C LEU A 66 -15.48 -9.76 -21.01
N VAL A 67 -15.98 -11.00 -20.98
CA VAL A 67 -16.29 -11.73 -19.73
C VAL A 67 -15.09 -12.50 -19.19
N THR A 68 -14.28 -13.15 -20.04
CA THR A 68 -13.23 -14.08 -19.59
C THR A 68 -11.92 -13.38 -19.21
N VAL A 69 -11.51 -12.34 -19.95
CA VAL A 69 -10.24 -11.64 -19.70
C VAL A 69 -10.19 -10.94 -18.33
N PRO A 70 -11.26 -10.25 -17.86
CA PRO A 70 -11.26 -9.67 -16.52
C PRO A 70 -11.14 -10.72 -15.42
N GLN A 71 -11.78 -11.88 -15.59
CA GLN A 71 -11.71 -12.98 -14.62
C GLN A 71 -10.30 -13.56 -14.54
N GLN A 72 -9.68 -13.86 -15.70
CA GLN A 72 -8.31 -14.38 -15.74
C GLN A 72 -7.30 -13.42 -15.11
N ARG A 73 -7.45 -12.11 -15.36
CA ARG A 73 -6.60 -11.08 -14.75
C ARG A 73 -6.83 -10.97 -13.24
N ALA A 74 -8.09 -11.04 -12.78
CA ALA A 74 -8.41 -11.03 -11.37
C ALA A 74 -7.84 -12.27 -10.65
N ASP A 75 -7.99 -13.46 -11.25
CA ASP A 75 -7.49 -14.71 -10.68
C ASP A 75 -5.95 -14.73 -10.61
N ALA A 76 -5.27 -14.27 -11.68
CA ALA A 76 -3.81 -14.12 -11.67
C ALA A 76 -3.36 -13.15 -10.56
N ARG A 77 -4.01 -11.98 -10.45
CA ARG A 77 -3.67 -10.99 -9.45
C ARG A 77 -3.96 -11.45 -8.02
N ARG A 78 -5.04 -12.21 -7.84
CA ARG A 78 -5.36 -12.87 -6.56
C ARG A 78 -4.28 -13.90 -6.20
N GLY A 79 -3.77 -14.65 -7.18
CA GLY A 79 -2.61 -15.54 -7.01
C GLY A 79 -1.37 -14.79 -6.52
N GLU A 80 -0.98 -13.72 -7.21
CA GLU A 80 0.16 -12.86 -6.83
C GLU A 80 0.02 -12.32 -5.41
N TYR A 81 -1.17 -11.86 -5.01
CA TYR A 81 -1.40 -11.39 -3.64
C TYR A 81 -1.27 -12.50 -2.60
N ARG A 82 -1.78 -13.71 -2.86
CA ARG A 82 -1.61 -14.83 -1.93
C ARG A 82 -0.14 -15.23 -1.80
N GLU A 83 0.59 -15.29 -2.91
CA GLU A 83 2.02 -15.58 -2.91
C GLU A 83 2.81 -14.53 -2.11
N ALA A 84 2.49 -13.24 -2.29
CA ALA A 84 3.11 -12.15 -1.53
C ALA A 84 2.83 -12.26 -0.02
N LEU A 85 1.58 -12.58 0.39
CA LEU A 85 1.25 -12.83 1.81
C LEU A 85 2.07 -13.98 2.38
N THR A 86 2.13 -15.11 1.67
CA THR A 86 2.87 -16.31 2.10
C THR A 86 4.38 -16.07 2.18
N ALA A 87 4.95 -15.22 1.31
CA ALA A 87 6.35 -14.86 1.36
C ALA A 87 6.67 -13.87 2.51
N PHE A 88 5.76 -12.97 2.84
CA PHE A 88 5.96 -11.93 3.85
C PHE A 88 5.76 -12.44 5.29
N GLU A 89 4.77 -13.30 5.51
CA GLU A 89 4.37 -13.79 6.84
C GLU A 89 5.52 -14.43 7.67
N PRO A 90 6.41 -15.26 7.10
CA PRO A 90 7.54 -15.81 7.85
C PRO A 90 8.46 -14.73 8.41
N ALA A 91 8.72 -13.66 7.66
CA ALA A 91 9.59 -12.56 8.08
C ALA A 91 8.93 -11.74 9.21
N LEU A 92 7.63 -11.45 9.10
CA LEU A 92 6.88 -10.78 10.17
C LEU A 92 6.83 -11.63 11.45
N THR A 93 6.68 -12.95 11.30
CA THR A 93 6.66 -13.89 12.43
C THR A 93 8.04 -13.98 13.09
N ALA A 94 9.12 -14.02 12.31
CA ALA A 94 10.48 -14.01 12.82
C ALA A 94 10.77 -12.71 13.60
N LEU A 95 10.36 -11.55 13.06
CA LEU A 95 10.50 -10.27 13.74
C LEU A 95 9.72 -10.24 15.07
N ALA A 96 8.50 -10.79 15.10
CA ALA A 96 7.69 -10.88 16.31
C ALA A 96 8.35 -11.77 17.40
N ALA A 97 8.99 -12.86 16.96
CA ALA A 97 9.65 -13.83 17.82
C ALA A 97 11.05 -13.40 18.28
N ALA A 98 11.63 -12.35 17.69
CA ALA A 98 12.94 -11.85 18.06
C ALA A 98 12.96 -11.34 19.52
N PRO A 99 14.11 -11.49 20.23
CA PRO A 99 14.28 -10.93 21.58
C PRO A 99 13.98 -9.43 21.63
N ALA A 100 14.39 -8.70 20.59
CA ALA A 100 14.05 -7.30 20.33
C ALA A 100 13.71 -7.13 18.83
N PRO A 101 12.64 -6.41 18.47
CA PRO A 101 12.35 -6.08 17.07
C PRO A 101 13.47 -5.29 16.38
N SER A 102 14.21 -4.48 17.13
CA SER A 102 15.39 -3.75 16.67
C SER A 102 16.66 -4.61 16.52
N ASP A 103 16.56 -5.94 16.63
CA ASP A 103 17.67 -6.84 16.32
C ASP A 103 18.03 -6.76 14.82
N PRO A 104 19.31 -6.54 14.46
CA PRO A 104 19.70 -6.24 13.09
C PRO A 104 19.50 -7.42 12.12
N GLU A 105 19.61 -8.67 12.58
CA GLU A 105 19.41 -9.84 11.73
C GLU A 105 17.93 -10.00 11.38
N ALA A 106 17.06 -9.92 12.39
CA ALA A 106 15.60 -9.99 12.18
C ALA A 106 15.07 -8.80 11.36
N LEU A 107 15.58 -7.59 11.64
CA LEU A 107 15.19 -6.37 10.94
C LEU A 107 15.58 -6.40 9.46
N GLY A 108 16.77 -6.91 9.13
CA GLY A 108 17.24 -7.04 7.75
C GLY A 108 16.35 -7.97 6.92
N ALA A 109 16.05 -9.16 7.44
CA ALA A 109 15.16 -10.11 6.77
C ALA A 109 13.73 -9.55 6.60
N PHE A 110 13.23 -8.81 7.59
CA PHE A 110 11.95 -8.12 7.50
C PHE A 110 11.94 -7.01 6.45
N ALA A 111 13.02 -6.23 6.32
CA ALA A 111 13.15 -5.18 5.32
C ALA A 111 13.08 -5.73 3.88
N ASP A 112 13.81 -6.81 3.60
CA ASP A 112 13.82 -7.47 2.29
C ASP A 112 12.42 -8.01 1.93
N ALA A 113 11.76 -8.69 2.88
CA ALA A 113 10.42 -9.21 2.69
C ALA A 113 9.38 -8.09 2.50
N SER A 114 9.51 -6.98 3.24
CA SER A 114 8.64 -5.81 3.13
C SER A 114 8.75 -5.14 1.76
N ALA A 115 9.97 -5.03 1.21
CA ALA A 115 10.20 -4.46 -0.11
C ALA A 115 9.51 -5.28 -1.21
N GLY A 116 9.68 -6.62 -1.20
CA GLY A 116 9.02 -7.51 -2.15
C GLY A 116 7.49 -7.51 -2.02
N PHE A 117 6.98 -7.47 -0.78
CA PHE A 117 5.55 -7.35 -0.52
C PHE A 117 4.98 -6.04 -1.06
N ALA A 118 5.67 -4.91 -0.80
CA ALA A 118 5.25 -3.59 -1.26
C ALA A 118 5.24 -3.48 -2.78
N GLU A 119 6.23 -4.06 -3.48
CA GLU A 119 6.28 -4.08 -4.94
C GLU A 119 5.02 -4.72 -5.53
N VAL A 120 4.64 -5.90 -5.02
CA VAL A 120 3.43 -6.59 -5.46
C VAL A 120 2.21 -5.76 -5.12
N VAL A 121 2.01 -5.31 -3.89
CA VAL A 121 0.78 -4.66 -3.43
C VAL A 121 0.52 -3.31 -4.10
N ARG A 122 1.59 -2.52 -4.31
CA ARG A 122 1.49 -1.18 -4.88
C ARG A 122 1.20 -1.19 -6.37
N ALA A 123 1.55 -2.26 -7.09
CA ALA A 123 1.20 -2.38 -8.49
C ALA A 123 -0.32 -2.17 -8.71
N ALA A 124 -0.64 -1.35 -9.72
CA ALA A 124 -2.01 -0.91 -9.97
C ALA A 124 -2.90 -2.11 -10.34
N LEU A 125 -4.14 -2.10 -9.85
CA LEU A 125 -5.13 -3.08 -10.30
C LEU A 125 -5.34 -2.92 -11.82
N PRO A 126 -5.44 -4.03 -12.59
CA PRO A 126 -5.62 -3.94 -14.03
C PRO A 126 -6.91 -3.18 -14.36
N THR A 127 -6.83 -2.15 -15.18
CA THR A 127 -8.02 -1.40 -15.60
C THR A 127 -8.87 -2.26 -16.55
N VAL A 128 -10.16 -2.39 -16.24
CA VAL A 128 -11.15 -3.03 -17.11
C VAL A 128 -12.28 -2.03 -17.35
N ILE A 129 -12.80 -2.00 -18.59
CA ILE A 129 -13.90 -1.11 -18.97
C ILE A 129 -15.12 -1.41 -18.08
N PRO A 130 -15.66 -0.43 -17.34
CA PRO A 130 -16.73 -0.65 -16.37
C PRO A 130 -18.07 -0.75 -17.12
N LEU A 131 -18.36 -1.92 -17.68
CA LEU A 131 -19.70 -2.22 -18.20
C LEU A 131 -20.61 -2.87 -17.13
N LEU A 132 -20.01 -3.33 -16.02
CA LEU A 132 -20.69 -3.88 -14.84
C LEU A 132 -20.25 -3.11 -13.59
N PRO A 133 -21.18 -2.76 -12.68
CA PRO A 133 -20.87 -1.95 -11.49
C PRO A 133 -20.01 -2.67 -10.44
N ILE A 134 -19.89 -4.00 -10.51
CA ILE A 134 -19.02 -4.82 -9.65
C ILE A 134 -18.36 -5.86 -10.57
N GLY A 135 -17.06 -5.72 -10.81
CA GLY A 135 -16.27 -6.67 -11.60
C GLY A 135 -15.31 -7.47 -10.71
N PRO A 136 -14.79 -8.61 -11.20
CA PRO A 136 -13.93 -9.49 -10.41
C PRO A 136 -12.61 -8.83 -9.93
N ILE A 137 -12.16 -7.75 -10.58
CA ILE A 137 -11.02 -6.96 -10.14
C ILE A 137 -11.39 -6.02 -8.98
N GLU A 138 -12.63 -5.53 -8.95
CA GLU A 138 -13.10 -4.65 -7.88
C GLU A 138 -13.27 -5.38 -6.55
N GLU A 139 -13.55 -6.68 -6.60
CA GLU A 139 -13.58 -7.55 -5.42
C GLU A 139 -12.21 -7.66 -4.73
N LEU A 140 -11.10 -7.38 -5.44
CA LEU A 140 -9.75 -7.37 -4.86
C LEU A 140 -9.42 -6.06 -4.13
N ARG A 141 -10.23 -5.01 -4.31
CA ARG A 141 -9.95 -3.68 -3.73
C ARG A 141 -9.90 -3.70 -2.20
N PRO A 142 -10.83 -4.37 -1.47
CA PRO A 142 -10.75 -4.47 -0.02
C PRO A 142 -9.47 -5.18 0.46
N ALA A 143 -9.12 -6.32 -0.15
CA ALA A 143 -7.90 -7.05 0.20
C ALA A 143 -6.64 -6.20 -0.04
N ARG A 144 -6.56 -5.54 -1.21
CA ARG A 144 -5.45 -4.62 -1.50
C ARG A 144 -5.37 -3.47 -0.51
N SER A 145 -6.51 -2.97 -0.03
CA SER A 145 -6.54 -1.90 0.97
C SER A 145 -5.89 -2.33 2.28
N GLU A 146 -6.21 -3.53 2.78
CA GLU A 146 -5.57 -4.06 3.99
C GLU A 146 -4.08 -4.33 3.77
N MET A 147 -3.71 -4.90 2.63
CA MET A 147 -2.30 -5.13 2.28
C MET A 147 -1.52 -3.80 2.18
N LEU A 148 -2.11 -2.74 1.63
CA LEU A 148 -1.48 -1.41 1.59
C LEU A 148 -1.28 -0.84 2.99
N ALA A 149 -2.25 -1.01 3.88
CA ALA A 149 -2.09 -0.59 5.27
C ALA A 149 -0.97 -1.34 5.98
N VAL A 150 -0.76 -2.63 5.67
CA VAL A 150 0.40 -3.40 6.15
C VAL A 150 1.70 -2.85 5.58
N VAL A 151 1.74 -2.49 4.30
CA VAL A 151 2.93 -1.88 3.68
C VAL A 151 3.29 -0.57 4.37
N ASP A 152 2.32 0.32 4.58
CA ASP A 152 2.56 1.62 5.23
C ASP A 152 3.02 1.43 6.69
N ALA A 153 2.43 0.47 7.41
CA ALA A 153 2.86 0.11 8.77
C ALA A 153 4.27 -0.48 8.80
N ALA A 154 4.63 -1.33 7.84
CA ALA A 154 5.96 -1.92 7.72
C ALA A 154 7.03 -0.85 7.45
N GLU A 155 6.74 0.14 6.58
CA GLU A 155 7.67 1.24 6.31
C GLU A 155 7.90 2.15 7.51
N SER A 156 6.83 2.49 8.24
CA SER A 156 6.95 3.24 9.49
C SER A 156 7.78 2.45 10.50
N LEU A 157 7.46 1.16 10.68
CA LEU A 157 8.18 0.28 11.60
C LEU A 157 9.67 0.17 11.27
N LEU A 158 10.00 -0.01 9.99
CA LEU A 158 11.39 -0.06 9.52
C LEU A 158 12.13 1.25 9.81
N THR A 159 11.46 2.39 9.63
CA THR A 159 12.04 3.70 9.90
C THR A 159 12.36 3.87 11.39
N ASP A 160 11.40 3.56 12.26
CA ASP A 160 11.52 3.69 13.71
C ASP A 160 12.60 2.75 14.27
N LEU A 161 12.60 1.48 13.84
CA LEU A 161 13.59 0.49 14.28
C LEU A 161 14.98 0.79 13.73
N ALA A 162 15.10 1.28 12.49
CA ALA A 162 16.39 1.70 11.94
C ALA A 162 16.95 2.93 12.67
N ALA A 163 16.10 3.86 13.09
CA ALA A 163 16.51 4.99 13.93
C ALA A 163 17.06 4.51 15.28
N ALA A 164 16.38 3.56 15.95
CA ALA A 164 16.86 2.97 17.19
C ALA A 164 18.24 2.30 17.03
N THR A 165 18.44 1.52 15.97
CA THR A 165 19.74 0.88 15.69
C THR A 165 20.84 1.90 15.43
N ARG A 166 20.59 2.94 14.62
CA ARG A 166 21.57 4.02 14.39
C ARG A 166 21.97 4.73 15.68
N HIS A 167 21.02 5.00 16.57
CA HIS A 167 21.31 5.61 17.86
C HIS A 167 22.16 4.70 18.75
N ARG A 168 21.90 3.38 18.81
CA ARG A 168 22.76 2.44 19.53
C ARG A 168 24.18 2.37 18.96
N GLU A 169 24.32 2.33 17.64
CA GLU A 169 25.62 2.29 16.97
C GLU A 169 26.42 3.58 17.24
N ALA A 170 25.78 4.74 17.12
CA ALA A 170 26.40 6.02 17.42
C ALA A 170 26.79 6.15 18.91
N ALA A 171 25.97 5.63 19.82
CA ALA A 171 26.23 5.66 21.25
C ALA A 171 27.51 4.91 21.66
N ALA A 172 27.93 3.90 20.90
CA ALA A 172 29.21 3.22 21.15
C ALA A 172 30.43 4.13 20.92
N ALA A 173 30.30 5.16 20.07
CA ALA A 173 31.34 6.13 19.79
C ALA A 173 31.22 7.41 20.67
N ILE A 174 29.99 7.77 21.05
CA ILE A 174 29.69 8.94 21.87
C ILE A 174 30.11 8.66 23.32
N LEU A 175 30.90 9.57 23.91
CA LEU A 175 31.39 9.45 25.28
C LEU A 175 32.19 8.16 25.54
N ALA A 176 32.88 7.65 24.51
CA ALA A 176 33.78 6.51 24.61
C ALA A 176 34.96 6.84 25.55
N PHE A 177 34.78 6.55 26.84
CA PHE A 177 35.66 7.01 27.89
C PHE A 177 37.04 6.33 27.83
N PRO A 178 38.14 7.10 27.69
CA PRO A 178 39.47 6.53 27.69
C PRO A 178 39.83 6.00 29.09
N LEU A 179 40.76 5.05 29.13
CA LEU A 179 41.36 4.63 30.39
C LEU A 179 42.24 5.76 30.93
N LEU A 180 41.72 6.47 31.93
CA LEU A 180 42.40 7.61 32.55
C LEU A 180 43.10 7.22 33.85
N PRO A 181 44.34 7.70 34.08
CA PRO A 181 45.05 7.44 35.33
C PRO A 181 44.42 8.20 36.51
N THR A 182 44.40 7.58 37.69
CA THR A 182 44.05 8.26 38.97
C THR A 182 45.27 8.89 39.64
N SER A 183 46.48 8.54 39.18
CA SER A 183 47.74 9.17 39.57
C SER A 183 48.72 8.99 38.42
N ALA A 184 49.49 10.03 38.12
CA ALA A 184 50.39 10.02 36.97
C ALA A 184 51.68 10.78 37.28
N PRO A 185 52.85 10.25 36.91
CA PRO A 185 54.04 11.08 36.75
C PRO A 185 53.81 12.10 35.63
N GLU A 186 54.56 13.21 35.67
CA GLU A 186 54.40 14.35 34.74
C GLU A 186 54.39 13.94 33.26
N ALA A 187 55.18 12.92 32.89
CA ALA A 187 55.25 12.38 31.53
C ALA A 187 53.95 11.72 31.01
N LEU A 188 52.98 11.40 31.88
CA LEU A 188 51.69 10.81 31.49
C LEU A 188 50.53 11.81 31.43
N ILE A 189 50.77 13.08 31.79
CA ILE A 189 49.75 14.13 31.76
C ILE A 189 49.40 14.52 30.32
N ASP A 190 50.39 14.71 29.45
CA ASP A 190 50.16 15.04 28.04
C ASP A 190 49.42 13.91 27.27
N PRO A 191 49.78 12.62 27.45
CA PRO A 191 48.97 11.51 26.93
C PRO A 191 47.52 11.52 27.42
N ALA A 192 47.27 11.82 28.69
CA ALA A 192 45.91 11.90 29.24
C ALA A 192 45.12 13.07 28.61
N ALA A 193 45.74 14.24 28.49
CA ALA A 193 45.14 15.40 27.84
C ALA A 193 44.78 15.11 26.37
N ARG A 194 45.66 14.44 25.65
CA ARG A 194 45.39 14.02 24.26
C ARG A 194 44.24 13.02 24.17
N ALA A 195 44.19 12.02 25.04
CA ALA A 195 43.10 11.05 25.07
C ALA A 195 41.73 11.70 25.34
N ILE A 196 41.69 12.72 26.22
CA ILE A 196 40.48 13.50 26.49
C ILE A 196 40.07 14.32 25.26
N ALA A 197 41.03 14.97 24.58
CA ALA A 197 40.76 15.73 23.36
C ALA A 197 40.26 14.83 22.21
N ASP A 198 40.84 13.64 22.06
CA ASP A 198 40.39 12.65 21.07
C ASP A 198 38.98 12.15 21.39
N MET A 199 38.67 11.87 22.66
CA MET A 199 37.31 11.53 23.12
C MET A 199 36.31 12.66 22.85
N GLN A 200 36.68 13.91 23.13
CA GLN A 200 35.83 15.07 22.88
C GLN A 200 35.50 15.16 21.38
N SER A 201 36.51 15.12 20.52
CA SER A 201 36.32 15.19 19.08
C SER A 201 35.51 14.01 18.52
N ALA A 202 35.68 12.81 19.06
CA ALA A 202 34.87 11.66 18.70
C ALA A 202 33.40 11.82 19.15
N THR A 203 33.19 12.34 20.36
CA THR A 203 31.86 12.57 20.93
C THR A 203 31.10 13.64 20.14
N GLU A 204 31.73 14.77 19.82
CA GLU A 204 31.12 15.85 19.02
C GLU A 204 30.76 15.36 17.62
N ARG A 205 31.64 14.59 16.96
CA ARG A 205 31.34 13.99 15.64
C ARG A 205 30.22 12.97 15.71
N GLY A 206 30.21 12.12 16.74
CA GLY A 206 29.16 11.13 16.97
C GLY A 206 27.81 11.80 17.21
N TYR A 207 27.76 12.82 18.06
CA TYR A 207 26.55 13.57 18.34
C TYR A 207 26.01 14.30 17.12
N ALA A 208 26.88 14.94 16.32
CA ALA A 208 26.47 15.62 15.09
C ALA A 208 25.93 14.66 14.01
N ALA A 209 26.20 13.37 14.11
CA ALA A 209 25.68 12.34 13.22
C ALA A 209 24.35 11.73 13.69
N LEU A 210 23.84 12.11 14.88
CA LEU A 210 22.55 11.65 15.37
C LEU A 210 21.39 12.32 14.63
N ASP A 211 20.35 11.54 14.34
CA ASP A 211 19.10 12.03 13.76
C ASP A 211 18.29 12.84 14.81
N ASP A 212 17.43 13.75 14.34
CA ASP A 212 16.57 14.59 15.20
C ASP A 212 15.26 13.88 15.59
N ASP A 213 15.34 12.60 15.97
CA ASP A 213 14.16 11.79 16.30
C ASP A 213 13.60 12.17 17.69
N PRO A 214 12.31 12.56 17.79
CA PRO A 214 11.67 12.90 19.06
C PRO A 214 11.73 11.81 20.13
N ALA A 215 11.74 10.52 19.74
CA ALA A 215 11.81 9.40 20.68
C ALA A 215 13.15 9.40 21.46
N PHE A 216 14.20 9.96 20.87
CA PHE A 216 15.55 10.01 21.44
C PHE A 216 15.96 11.39 21.94
N ALA A 217 15.02 12.35 22.01
CA ALA A 217 15.29 13.72 22.45
C ALA A 217 15.92 13.77 23.85
N GLY A 218 15.43 12.98 24.82
CA GLY A 218 16.00 12.93 26.17
C GLY A 218 17.47 12.50 26.19
N TYR A 219 17.81 11.42 25.47
CA TYR A 219 19.19 10.96 25.31
C TYR A 219 20.07 12.05 24.66
N ARG A 220 19.58 12.69 23.58
CA ARG A 220 20.30 13.75 22.89
C ARG A 220 20.54 14.98 23.77
N ASP A 221 19.54 15.40 24.54
CA ASP A 221 19.66 16.53 25.47
C ASP A 221 20.70 16.23 26.56
N ARG A 222 20.71 14.98 27.06
CA ARG A 222 21.72 14.55 28.05
C ARG A 222 23.12 14.52 27.47
N VAL A 223 23.30 13.99 26.26
CA VAL A 223 24.60 13.98 25.59
C VAL A 223 25.07 15.40 25.28
N ALA A 224 24.18 16.29 24.83
CA ALA A 224 24.49 17.70 24.61
C ALA A 224 24.97 18.37 25.90
N ALA A 225 24.25 18.19 27.01
CA ALA A 225 24.65 18.70 28.31
C ALA A 225 26.01 18.13 28.78
N ALA A 226 26.30 16.86 28.49
CA ALA A 226 27.59 16.24 28.79
C ALA A 226 28.73 16.81 27.94
N ILE A 227 28.48 17.09 26.64
CA ILE A 227 29.43 17.75 25.74
C ILE A 227 29.74 19.17 26.23
N ASP A 228 28.71 19.94 26.61
CA ASP A 228 28.87 21.31 27.11
C ASP A 228 29.66 21.35 28.44
N ALA A 229 29.50 20.33 29.28
CA ALA A 229 30.22 20.21 30.55
C ALA A 229 31.65 19.65 30.40
N LEU A 230 31.99 19.04 29.26
CA LEU A 230 33.22 18.30 29.04
C LEU A 230 34.50 19.15 29.24
N PRO A 231 34.59 20.39 28.71
CA PRO A 231 35.81 21.19 28.86
C PRO A 231 36.12 21.53 30.31
N ALA A 232 35.09 21.89 31.08
CA ALA A 232 35.24 22.21 32.51
C ALA A 232 35.66 20.98 33.32
N TRP A 233 35.09 19.81 33.01
CA TRP A 233 35.50 18.55 33.63
C TRP A 233 36.95 18.18 33.27
N ALA A 234 37.35 18.34 32.01
CA ALA A 234 38.71 18.04 31.53
C ALA A 234 39.76 18.90 32.24
N ASP A 235 39.50 20.21 32.36
CA ASP A 235 40.37 21.14 33.06
C ASP A 235 40.52 20.78 34.55
N ALA A 236 39.41 20.45 35.22
CA ALA A 236 39.41 20.03 36.62
C ALA A 236 40.22 18.72 36.81
N TYR A 237 40.01 17.74 35.94
CA TYR A 237 40.72 16.46 35.99
C TYR A 237 42.23 16.62 35.77
N LEU A 238 42.65 17.36 34.74
CA LEU A 238 44.06 17.59 34.44
C LEU A 238 44.75 18.43 35.54
N LEU A 239 44.03 19.37 36.15
CA LEU A 239 44.53 20.14 37.29
C LEU A 239 44.72 19.27 38.54
N ALA A 240 43.74 18.42 38.86
CA ALA A 240 43.85 17.46 39.96
C ALA A 240 45.01 16.48 39.74
N LEU A 241 45.18 16.00 38.50
CA LEU A 241 46.28 15.11 38.12
C LEU A 241 47.65 15.79 38.29
N ARG A 242 47.79 17.05 37.86
CA ARG A 242 49.02 17.86 38.05
C ARG A 242 49.35 18.10 39.52
N ARG A 243 48.34 18.22 40.38
CA ARG A 243 48.51 18.39 41.83
C ARG A 243 48.82 17.08 42.57
N GLY A 244 48.72 15.94 41.88
CA GLY A 244 48.84 14.62 42.51
C GLY A 244 47.66 14.28 43.42
N ASP A 245 46.50 14.93 43.24
CA ASP A 245 45.30 14.66 44.03
C ASP A 245 44.55 13.43 43.48
N ALA A 246 45.00 12.26 43.92
CA ALA A 246 44.41 10.99 43.50
C ALA A 246 42.95 10.83 43.96
N ALA A 247 42.54 11.48 45.05
CA ALA A 247 41.17 11.42 45.52
C ALA A 247 40.24 12.22 44.59
N GLU A 248 40.62 13.46 44.26
CA GLU A 248 39.85 14.32 43.36
C GLU A 248 39.75 13.73 41.95
N THR A 249 40.85 13.24 41.38
CA THR A 249 40.83 12.57 40.06
C THR A 249 39.93 11.34 40.04
N THR A 250 39.94 10.50 41.09
CA THR A 250 39.07 9.33 41.22
C THR A 250 37.60 9.74 41.28
N THR A 251 37.28 10.79 42.05
CA THR A 251 35.92 11.35 42.11
C THR A 251 35.46 11.87 40.75
N LEU A 252 36.30 12.61 40.02
CA LEU A 252 35.97 13.15 38.71
C LEU A 252 35.75 12.06 37.66
N ILE A 253 36.57 11.00 37.68
CA ILE A 253 36.36 9.81 36.82
C ILE A 253 35.02 9.15 37.14
N ALA A 254 34.74 8.91 38.42
CA ALA A 254 33.49 8.27 38.85
C ALA A 254 32.24 9.10 38.48
N GLN A 255 32.32 10.43 38.62
CA GLN A 255 31.24 11.34 38.22
C GLN A 255 30.98 11.27 36.71
N PHE A 256 32.03 11.25 35.89
CA PHE A 256 31.88 11.14 34.44
C PHE A 256 31.31 9.79 34.02
N GLN A 257 31.80 8.70 34.62
CA GLN A 257 31.26 7.36 34.40
C GLN A 257 29.79 7.25 34.80
N ALA A 258 29.37 7.94 35.86
CA ALA A 258 27.96 8.01 36.24
C ALA A 258 27.11 8.75 35.19
N GLN A 259 27.63 9.81 34.56
CA GLN A 259 26.94 10.49 33.45
C GLN A 259 26.79 9.59 32.23
N ILE A 260 27.84 8.84 31.87
CA ILE A 260 27.78 7.86 30.78
C ILE A 260 26.71 6.80 31.09
N ALA A 261 26.72 6.24 32.29
CA ALA A 261 25.75 5.23 32.70
C ALA A 261 24.31 5.75 32.63
N LEU A 262 24.08 7.01 33.01
CA LEU A 262 22.77 7.66 32.89
C LEU A 262 22.37 7.86 31.42
N ALA A 263 23.28 8.31 30.56
CA ALA A 263 23.01 8.46 29.13
C ALA A 263 22.71 7.11 28.46
N THR A 264 23.47 6.06 28.78
CA THR A 264 23.18 4.70 28.31
C THR A 264 21.82 4.22 28.80
N ALA A 265 21.47 4.44 30.07
CA ALA A 265 20.18 4.05 30.60
C ALA A 265 19.00 4.75 29.90
N GLU A 266 19.14 6.04 29.57
CA GLU A 266 18.11 6.77 28.82
C GLU A 266 17.98 6.28 27.38
N LEU A 267 19.11 5.99 26.71
CA LEU A 267 19.09 5.39 25.38
C LEU A 267 18.36 4.05 25.40
N GLU A 268 18.74 3.15 26.30
CA GLU A 268 18.12 1.83 26.41
C GLU A 268 16.63 1.91 26.78
N SER A 269 16.24 2.91 27.57
CA SER A 269 14.82 3.19 27.84
C SER A 269 14.08 3.60 26.57
N ALA A 270 14.60 4.56 25.81
CA ALA A 270 13.97 5.02 24.56
C ALA A 270 13.88 3.91 23.53
N VAL A 271 14.93 3.11 23.40
CA VAL A 271 14.95 1.90 22.57
C VAL A 271 13.88 0.90 23.00
N ALA A 272 13.75 0.63 24.31
CA ALA A 272 12.76 -0.29 24.83
C ALA A 272 11.32 0.19 24.55
N ASP A 273 11.09 1.50 24.61
CA ASP A 273 9.80 2.10 24.25
C ASP A 273 9.49 1.92 22.75
N VAL A 274 10.48 2.14 21.88
CA VAL A 274 10.36 1.85 20.43
C VAL A 274 10.07 0.37 20.18
N ASP A 275 10.80 -0.54 20.83
CA ASP A 275 10.59 -1.98 20.70
C ASP A 275 9.20 -2.41 21.21
N ALA A 276 8.68 -1.77 22.27
CA ALA A 276 7.33 -2.03 22.78
C ALA A 276 6.25 -1.53 21.81
N ALA A 277 6.42 -0.34 21.23
CA ALA A 277 5.53 0.19 20.20
C ALA A 277 5.55 -0.70 18.94
N ALA A 278 6.74 -1.13 18.51
CA ALA A 278 6.95 -2.05 17.40
C ALA A 278 6.15 -3.35 17.56
N ARG A 279 6.14 -3.96 18.75
CA ARG A 279 5.34 -5.18 19.01
C ARG A 279 3.85 -4.96 18.82
N THR A 280 3.35 -3.78 19.15
CA THR A 280 1.93 -3.42 18.91
C THR A 280 1.65 -3.32 17.41
N THR A 281 2.51 -2.62 16.66
CA THR A 281 2.41 -2.49 15.19
C THR A 281 2.49 -3.86 14.51
N ILE A 282 3.40 -4.74 14.93
CA ILE A 282 3.53 -6.11 14.42
C ILE A 282 2.23 -6.91 14.61
N THR A 283 1.63 -6.84 15.80
CA THR A 283 0.37 -7.54 16.08
C THR A 283 -0.77 -7.03 15.18
N GLU A 284 -0.85 -5.72 14.98
CA GLU A 284 -1.85 -5.11 14.10
C GLU A 284 -1.63 -5.49 12.62
N MET A 285 -0.37 -5.55 12.17
CA MET A 285 -0.04 -6.04 10.82
C MET A 285 -0.46 -7.50 10.64
N GLN A 286 -0.21 -8.37 11.61
CA GLN A 286 -0.65 -9.77 11.57
C GLN A 286 -2.17 -9.87 11.41
N ARG A 287 -2.93 -9.10 12.21
CA ARG A 287 -4.40 -9.05 12.11
C ARG A 287 -4.85 -8.65 10.70
N ARG A 288 -4.22 -7.63 10.11
CA ARG A 288 -4.57 -7.16 8.75
C ARG A 288 -4.18 -8.14 7.65
N LEU A 289 -3.06 -8.86 7.81
CA LEU A 289 -2.70 -9.95 6.89
C LEU A 289 -3.76 -11.05 6.91
N ASP A 290 -4.27 -11.43 8.08
CA ASP A 290 -5.35 -12.41 8.20
C ASP A 290 -6.66 -11.91 7.58
N GLU A 291 -7.00 -10.63 7.74
CA GLU A 291 -8.15 -10.03 7.06
C GLU A 291 -8.00 -10.03 5.54
N ALA A 292 -6.82 -9.64 5.03
CA ALA A 292 -6.52 -9.70 3.60
C ALA A 292 -6.63 -11.14 3.07
N ARG A 293 -6.14 -12.13 3.83
CA ARG A 293 -6.24 -13.56 3.49
C ARG A 293 -7.69 -14.02 3.38
N ILE A 294 -8.54 -13.68 4.35
CA ILE A 294 -9.97 -13.99 4.32
C ILE A 294 -10.64 -13.36 3.10
N LEU A 295 -10.31 -12.11 2.78
CA LEU A 295 -10.87 -11.38 1.62
C LEU A 295 -10.42 -11.96 0.27
N LEU A 296 -9.25 -12.61 0.22
CA LEU A 296 -8.74 -13.25 -1.00
C LEU A 296 -9.30 -14.65 -1.23
N GLY A 297 -9.91 -15.29 -0.23
CA GLY A 297 -10.47 -16.64 -0.31
C GLY A 297 -9.43 -17.75 -0.22
#